data_AF-A0A933KKS9-F1
#
_entry.id   AF-A0A933KKS9-F1
#
_cell.length_a   1.000
_cell.length_b   1.000
_cell.length_c   1.000
_cell.angle_alpha   90.00
_cell.angle_beta   90.00
_cell.angle_gamma   90.00
#
_symmetry.space_group_name_H-M   'P 1'
#
loop_
_entity.id
_entity.type
_entity.pdbx_description
1 polymer ?
#
loop_
_entity_poly.entity_id
_entity_poly.type
_entity_poly.pdbx_seq_one_letter_code
_entity_poly.pdbx_strand_id
1 'polypeptide(L)'
;MSSPYPAVRVTVVDSGPPRVLAMDSIAYLDSTHAGAIVCCGSHGGLSAAQFAARFPVGAVVFNDAGFGKDAAGVKGLELLATRGVPAAAVDNTSARIGEGVDVWENGRFSAVNSPAEMLGWRVGQTVREAVSQIGDGRAGSKRAPLAPVGERDRSSATDPSKFKSKREFSHRVRTSIWKEEPAPANAFFPRRSLCHGYDFFGELLGSRPFTHVVYLLMRGELPGGLEARTLDLLLTSVINPGPRHWAVRAAMNGAVGGTSIGNCLIAGLGTMQGEYLGAQCVREAAEMFLWAREQAADPSQASTVFASRWPELPGYGLLYSERDSRAARVAELLESMELAGPVLNLARAAEQSIAAEHRIWLTLPGVFAAALLDLGFTEDQAAGLFLIASAPGILAHAAEQRNRRWNEYPIYWDPKLYSYEGFMPPGTEEESS
;
A
#
# COMPACT_ATOMS: atom_id res chain seq x y z
N MET A 1 11.69 -10.20 -11.70
CA MET A 1 11.02 -10.73 -12.91
C MET A 1 10.72 -9.56 -13.82
N SER A 2 11.49 -9.38 -14.89
CA SER A 2 11.12 -8.47 -15.98
C SER A 2 9.85 -9.00 -16.63
N SER A 3 8.84 -8.12 -16.78
CA SER A 3 7.65 -8.41 -17.58
C SER A 3 8.08 -9.04 -18.91
N PRO A 4 7.48 -10.16 -19.36
CA PRO A 4 7.82 -10.81 -20.64
C PRO A 4 7.46 -9.92 -21.85
N TYR A 5 6.82 -8.77 -21.62
CA TYR A 5 6.51 -7.77 -22.63
C TYR A 5 7.32 -6.51 -22.33
N PRO A 6 8.37 -6.18 -23.11
CA PRO A 6 9.02 -4.88 -22.98
C PRO A 6 7.97 -3.80 -23.26
N ALA A 7 7.85 -2.81 -22.38
CA ALA A 7 6.88 -1.73 -22.54
C ALA A 7 7.04 -1.08 -23.92
N VAL A 8 6.04 -1.24 -24.77
CA VAL A 8 6.00 -0.67 -26.10
C VAL A 8 5.75 0.83 -25.95
N ARG A 9 6.79 1.62 -26.22
CA ARG A 9 6.68 3.08 -26.18
C ARG A 9 5.68 3.59 -27.22
N VAL A 10 5.84 3.20 -28.49
CA VAL A 10 4.91 3.50 -29.59
C VAL A 10 5.12 2.48 -30.71
N THR A 11 4.05 1.89 -31.24
CA THR A 11 4.05 1.05 -32.45
C THR A 11 3.05 1.60 -33.46
N VAL A 12 3.45 1.76 -34.71
CA VAL A 12 2.50 2.04 -35.80
C VAL A 12 1.81 0.73 -36.15
N VAL A 13 0.50 0.65 -35.91
CA VAL A 13 -0.31 -0.56 -36.16
C VAL A 13 -1.15 -0.45 -37.43
N ASP A 14 -1.35 0.77 -37.93
CA ASP A 14 -1.89 1.06 -39.26
C ASP A 14 -1.28 2.35 -39.80
N SER A 15 -0.72 2.29 -41.01
CA SER A 15 -0.13 3.43 -41.72
C SER A 15 -1.11 4.18 -42.64
N GLY A 16 -2.37 3.74 -42.74
CA GLY A 16 -3.41 4.40 -43.51
C GLY A 16 -3.76 5.80 -42.97
N PRO A 17 -4.49 6.64 -43.73
CA PRO A 17 -4.99 7.92 -43.23
C PRO A 17 -6.39 7.76 -42.58
N PRO A 18 -6.57 8.03 -41.27
CA PRO A 18 -5.58 8.49 -40.29
C PRO A 18 -4.72 7.35 -39.73
N ARG A 19 -3.44 7.64 -39.44
CA ARG A 19 -2.51 6.65 -38.87
C ARG A 19 -3.00 6.17 -37.52
N VAL A 20 -2.78 4.89 -37.22
CA VAL A 20 -3.10 4.30 -35.92
C VAL A 20 -1.81 3.95 -35.19
N LEU A 21 -1.70 4.44 -33.96
CA LEU A 21 -0.57 4.22 -33.07
C LEU A 21 -1.04 3.43 -31.86
N ALA A 22 -0.36 2.34 -31.55
CA ALA A 22 -0.52 1.60 -30.31
C ALA A 22 0.57 2.02 -29.30
N MET A 23 0.20 2.24 -28.05
CA MET A 23 1.15 2.54 -26.97
C MET A 23 0.67 2.01 -25.61
N ASP A 24 1.58 1.49 -24.80
CA ASP A 24 1.20 0.87 -23.51
C ASP A 24 0.79 1.92 -22.45
N SER A 25 1.25 3.16 -22.62
CA SER A 25 0.90 4.27 -21.74
C SER A 25 0.60 5.55 -22.52
N ILE A 26 -0.47 6.25 -22.13
CA ILE A 26 -0.85 7.54 -22.74
C ILE A 26 0.19 8.63 -22.45
N ALA A 27 1.05 8.41 -21.44
CA ALA A 27 2.16 9.30 -21.11
C ALA A 27 3.24 9.35 -22.20
N TYR A 28 3.25 8.41 -23.15
CA TYR A 28 4.15 8.41 -24.31
C TYR A 28 3.67 9.30 -25.46
N LEU A 29 2.49 9.93 -25.31
CA LEU A 29 1.97 10.87 -26.29
C LEU A 29 2.80 12.17 -26.33
N ASP A 30 3.17 12.61 -27.53
CA ASP A 30 3.85 13.88 -27.78
C ASP A 30 3.31 14.58 -29.04
N SER A 31 3.90 15.72 -29.40
CA SER A 31 3.47 16.53 -30.55
C SER A 31 3.63 15.83 -31.91
N THR A 32 4.50 14.82 -32.02
CA THR A 32 4.73 14.07 -33.27
C THR A 32 3.56 13.16 -33.63
N HIS A 33 2.64 12.90 -32.69
CA HIS A 33 1.45 12.05 -32.85
C HIS A 33 0.19 12.81 -33.27
N ALA A 34 0.31 14.10 -33.63
CA ALA A 34 -0.81 14.91 -34.09
C ALA A 34 -1.63 14.23 -35.21
N GLY A 35 -2.96 14.30 -35.12
CA GLY A 35 -3.91 13.73 -36.08
C GLY A 35 -4.01 12.20 -36.10
N ALA A 36 -3.23 11.47 -35.29
CA ALA A 36 -3.31 10.01 -35.20
C ALA A 36 -4.52 9.54 -34.38
N ILE A 37 -4.96 8.32 -34.64
CA ILE A 37 -5.79 7.54 -33.70
C ILE A 37 -4.83 6.81 -32.76
N VAL A 38 -5.00 7.00 -31.46
CA VAL A 38 -4.12 6.43 -30.43
C VAL A 38 -4.85 5.31 -29.70
N CYS A 39 -4.40 4.07 -29.87
CA CYS A 39 -4.82 2.91 -29.08
C CYS A 39 -3.90 2.77 -27.87
N CYS A 40 -4.43 2.92 -26.67
CA CYS A 40 -3.65 2.99 -25.46
C CYS A 40 -4.04 1.93 -24.44
N GLY A 41 -3.04 1.25 -23.86
CA GLY A 41 -3.22 0.32 -22.73
C GLY A 41 -3.64 1.00 -21.42
N SER A 42 -3.66 2.35 -21.34
CA SER A 42 -4.09 3.08 -20.16
C SER A 42 -5.61 3.05 -19.97
N HIS A 43 -6.06 3.19 -18.72
CA HIS A 43 -7.47 3.37 -18.43
C HIS A 43 -7.98 4.75 -18.90
N GLY A 44 -9.25 4.86 -19.30
CA GLY A 44 -9.90 6.09 -19.75
C GLY A 44 -10.30 7.08 -18.64
N GLY A 45 -9.56 7.10 -17.53
CA GLY A 45 -9.85 7.97 -16.38
C GLY A 45 -9.45 9.43 -16.62
N LEU A 46 -9.81 10.31 -15.68
CA LEU A 46 -9.57 11.77 -15.79
C LEU A 46 -8.10 12.14 -15.98
N SER A 47 -7.19 11.47 -15.27
CA SER A 47 -5.74 11.70 -15.39
C SER A 47 -5.22 11.40 -16.79
N ALA A 48 -5.58 10.23 -17.33
CA ALA A 48 -5.19 9.80 -18.68
C ALA A 48 -5.77 10.73 -19.77
N ALA A 49 -7.04 11.14 -19.62
CA ALA A 49 -7.66 12.10 -20.53
C ALA A 49 -6.99 13.48 -20.49
N GLN A 50 -6.49 13.93 -19.34
CA GLN A 50 -5.72 15.17 -19.25
C GLN A 50 -4.39 15.11 -20.02
N PHE A 51 -3.73 13.94 -20.10
CA PHE A 51 -2.55 13.74 -20.94
C PHE A 51 -2.91 13.76 -22.42
N ALA A 52 -3.92 12.98 -22.81
CA ALA A 52 -4.43 12.94 -24.19
C ALA A 52 -4.79 14.32 -24.71
N ALA A 53 -5.44 15.13 -23.88
CA ALA A 53 -5.93 16.44 -24.27
C ALA A 53 -4.86 17.55 -24.34
N ARG A 54 -3.58 17.24 -24.10
CA ARG A 54 -2.45 18.17 -24.31
C ARG A 54 -2.01 18.23 -25.78
N PHE A 55 -2.36 17.22 -26.58
CA PHE A 55 -1.90 17.08 -27.95
C PHE A 55 -3.08 16.97 -28.92
N PRO A 56 -2.94 17.45 -30.17
CA PRO A 56 -4.02 17.46 -31.15
C PRO A 56 -4.16 16.10 -31.86
N VAL A 57 -4.51 15.06 -31.10
CA VAL A 57 -4.80 13.72 -31.63
C VAL A 57 -6.12 13.67 -32.40
N GLY A 58 -6.23 12.76 -33.36
CA GLY A 58 -7.44 12.53 -34.15
C GLY A 58 -8.53 11.78 -33.38
N ALA A 59 -8.14 10.77 -32.61
CA ALA A 59 -8.99 10.08 -31.64
C ALA A 59 -8.14 9.32 -30.61
N VAL A 60 -8.72 8.94 -29.47
CA VAL A 60 -8.04 8.09 -28.46
C VAL A 60 -8.92 6.94 -27.99
N VAL A 61 -8.36 5.74 -27.97
CA VAL A 61 -8.99 4.53 -27.45
C VAL A 61 -8.23 4.11 -26.19
N PHE A 62 -8.96 3.99 -25.08
CA PHE A 62 -8.46 3.53 -23.79
C PHE A 62 -8.95 2.12 -23.47
N ASN A 63 -8.51 1.58 -22.35
CA ASN A 63 -9.16 0.46 -21.67
C ASN A 63 -10.15 0.99 -20.61
N ASP A 64 -11.27 0.31 -20.35
CA ASP A 64 -12.22 0.74 -19.31
C ASP A 64 -11.80 0.35 -17.88
N ALA A 65 -10.81 -0.55 -17.75
CA ALA A 65 -10.34 -1.09 -16.48
C ALA A 65 -11.46 -1.66 -15.60
N GLY A 66 -12.53 -2.20 -16.21
CA GLY A 66 -13.71 -2.71 -15.52
C GLY A 66 -14.61 -1.60 -14.97
N PHE A 67 -14.56 -0.41 -15.56
CA PHE A 67 -15.23 0.84 -15.18
C PHE A 67 -14.83 1.41 -13.81
N GLY A 68 -14.57 0.57 -12.81
CA GLY A 68 -14.32 1.00 -11.44
C GLY A 68 -15.53 1.69 -10.79
N LYS A 69 -15.36 2.12 -9.55
CA LYS A 69 -16.39 2.88 -8.81
C LYS A 69 -16.74 4.16 -9.56
N ASP A 70 -18.04 4.45 -9.70
CA ASP A 70 -18.56 5.66 -10.36
C ASP A 70 -18.08 5.85 -11.82
N ALA A 71 -17.81 4.74 -12.52
CA ALA A 71 -17.26 4.74 -13.88
C ALA A 71 -15.91 5.49 -14.01
N ALA A 72 -15.11 5.51 -12.93
CA ALA A 72 -13.82 6.19 -12.87
C ALA A 72 -12.84 5.80 -13.99
N GLY A 73 -12.90 4.55 -14.45
CA GLY A 73 -12.09 3.98 -15.53
C GLY A 73 -12.41 4.56 -16.92
N VAL A 74 -13.55 5.22 -17.10
CA VAL A 74 -13.94 5.85 -18.38
C VAL A 74 -14.33 7.33 -18.25
N LYS A 75 -14.24 7.90 -17.04
CA LYS A 75 -14.70 9.27 -16.74
C LYS A 75 -14.00 10.35 -17.59
N GLY A 76 -12.80 10.07 -18.09
CA GLY A 76 -12.05 10.93 -18.98
C GLY A 76 -12.68 11.11 -20.37
N LEU A 77 -13.55 10.20 -20.80
CA LEU A 77 -14.27 10.31 -22.07
C LEU A 77 -15.17 11.55 -22.13
N GLU A 78 -15.82 11.91 -21.02
CA GLU A 78 -16.62 13.13 -20.89
C GLU A 78 -15.74 14.38 -21.03
N LEU A 79 -14.58 14.40 -20.37
CA LEU A 79 -13.62 15.50 -20.48
C LEU A 79 -13.16 15.68 -21.93
N LEU A 80 -12.82 14.60 -22.63
CA LEU A 80 -12.42 14.67 -24.03
C LEU A 80 -13.57 15.11 -24.95
N ALA A 81 -14.81 14.73 -24.62
CA ALA A 81 -15.99 15.21 -25.32
C ALA A 81 -16.14 16.73 -25.23
N THR A 82 -15.93 17.32 -24.04
CA THR A 82 -15.96 18.79 -23.87
C THR A 82 -14.89 19.52 -24.68
N ARG A 83 -13.82 18.81 -25.08
CA ARG A 83 -12.74 19.33 -25.92
C ARG A 83 -12.89 18.95 -27.40
N GLY A 84 -13.99 18.30 -27.76
CA GLY A 84 -14.27 17.86 -29.12
C GLY A 84 -13.31 16.79 -29.64
N VAL A 85 -12.64 16.06 -28.75
CA VAL A 85 -11.73 14.96 -29.07
C VAL A 85 -12.52 13.64 -29.07
N PRO A 86 -12.60 12.93 -30.20
CA PRO A 86 -13.18 11.59 -30.26
C PRO A 86 -12.43 10.63 -29.34
N ALA A 87 -13.16 9.96 -28.46
CA ALA A 87 -12.59 9.00 -27.55
C ALA A 87 -13.52 7.83 -27.24
N ALA A 88 -12.92 6.67 -27.00
CA ALA A 88 -13.62 5.45 -26.60
C ALA A 88 -12.81 4.69 -25.55
N ALA A 89 -13.46 3.75 -24.87
CA ALA A 89 -12.82 2.77 -24.02
C ALA A 89 -13.24 1.35 -24.47
N VAL A 90 -12.30 0.42 -24.46
CA VAL A 90 -12.55 -1.01 -24.72
C VAL A 90 -12.80 -1.77 -23.43
N ASP A 91 -13.59 -2.82 -23.52
CA ASP A 91 -13.90 -3.74 -22.43
C ASP A 91 -12.61 -4.41 -21.93
N ASN A 92 -12.35 -4.37 -20.61
CA ASN A 92 -11.18 -4.99 -20.00
C ASN A 92 -11.09 -6.51 -20.19
N THR A 93 -12.19 -7.18 -20.56
CA THR A 93 -12.21 -8.61 -20.92
C THR A 93 -11.91 -8.85 -22.40
N SER A 94 -11.99 -7.81 -23.25
CA SER A 94 -11.68 -7.88 -24.68
C SER A 94 -10.22 -7.57 -25.01
N ALA A 95 -9.56 -6.75 -24.20
CA ALA A 95 -8.15 -6.41 -24.35
C ALA A 95 -7.50 -6.14 -22.99
N ARG A 96 -6.23 -6.51 -22.86
CA ARG A 96 -5.42 -6.36 -21.65
C ARG A 96 -5.16 -4.89 -21.34
N ILE A 97 -5.36 -4.52 -20.09
CA ILE A 97 -4.88 -3.24 -19.57
C ILE A 97 -3.34 -3.24 -19.55
N GLY A 98 -2.74 -2.14 -19.99
CA GLY A 98 -1.30 -1.98 -20.11
C GLY A 98 -0.71 -2.40 -21.45
N GLU A 99 -1.49 -2.97 -22.39
CA GLU A 99 -0.99 -3.41 -23.70
C GLU A 99 -1.73 -2.68 -24.85
N GLY A 100 -1.09 -1.67 -25.44
CA GLY A 100 -1.73 -0.84 -26.48
C GLY A 100 -1.98 -1.59 -27.80
N VAL A 101 -1.13 -2.57 -28.13
CA VAL A 101 -1.31 -3.41 -29.33
C VAL A 101 -2.54 -4.29 -29.16
N ASP A 102 -2.75 -4.89 -27.99
CA ASP A 102 -3.91 -5.74 -27.72
C ASP A 102 -5.23 -4.95 -27.78
N VAL A 103 -5.23 -3.70 -27.33
CA VAL A 103 -6.36 -2.76 -27.51
C VAL A 103 -6.70 -2.57 -28.99
N TRP A 104 -5.71 -2.52 -29.89
CA TRP A 104 -5.95 -2.43 -31.34
C TRP A 104 -6.43 -3.75 -31.94
N GLU A 105 -5.84 -4.89 -31.56
CA GLU A 105 -6.14 -6.18 -32.21
C GLU A 105 -7.45 -6.80 -31.75
N ASN A 106 -7.74 -6.73 -30.45
CA ASN A 106 -8.81 -7.48 -29.81
C ASN A 106 -9.87 -6.61 -29.14
N GLY A 107 -9.57 -5.32 -28.92
CA GLY A 107 -10.44 -4.40 -28.19
C GLY A 107 -11.83 -4.26 -28.79
N ARG A 108 -12.84 -4.32 -27.93
CA ARG A 108 -14.25 -4.02 -28.24
C ARG A 108 -14.73 -2.87 -27.39
N PHE A 109 -15.34 -1.86 -27.99
CA PHE A 109 -15.78 -0.69 -27.26
C PHE A 109 -16.83 -1.02 -26.20
N SER A 110 -16.55 -0.68 -24.94
CA SER A 110 -17.51 -0.71 -23.84
C SER A 110 -18.12 0.66 -23.57
N ALA A 111 -17.42 1.74 -23.95
CA ALA A 111 -17.92 3.11 -23.87
C ALA A 111 -17.38 3.96 -25.04
N VAL A 112 -18.19 4.89 -25.53
CA VAL A 112 -17.82 5.87 -26.57
C VAL A 112 -18.33 7.25 -26.14
N ASN A 113 -17.61 8.30 -26.53
CA ASN A 113 -18.04 9.67 -26.27
C ASN A 113 -18.75 10.29 -27.48
N SER A 114 -19.46 11.41 -27.28
CA SER A 114 -20.28 12.00 -28.35
C SER A 114 -19.51 12.40 -29.61
N PRO A 115 -18.26 12.92 -29.56
CA PRO A 115 -17.47 13.11 -30.77
C PRO A 115 -17.11 11.80 -31.51
N ALA A 116 -16.86 10.70 -30.79
CA ALA A 116 -16.63 9.40 -31.41
C ALA A 116 -17.91 8.81 -32.03
N GLU A 117 -19.07 9.00 -31.40
CA GLU A 117 -20.36 8.58 -31.98
C GLU A 117 -20.66 9.28 -33.31
N MET A 118 -20.26 10.55 -33.44
CA MET A 118 -20.35 11.32 -34.69
C MET A 118 -19.41 10.80 -35.80
N LEU A 119 -18.34 10.06 -35.44
CA LEU A 119 -17.50 9.32 -36.38
C LEU A 119 -18.09 7.96 -36.76
N GLY A 120 -19.24 7.59 -36.20
CA GLY A 120 -19.89 6.30 -36.45
C GLY A 120 -19.54 5.22 -35.43
N TRP A 121 -18.67 5.50 -34.45
CA TRP A 121 -18.28 4.49 -33.45
C TRP A 121 -19.46 4.12 -32.55
N ARG A 122 -19.57 2.83 -32.22
CA ARG A 122 -20.64 2.28 -31.37
C ARG A 122 -20.09 1.30 -30.35
N VAL A 123 -20.71 1.22 -29.18
CA VAL A 123 -20.43 0.18 -28.16
C VAL A 123 -20.67 -1.21 -28.77
N GLY A 124 -19.80 -2.17 -28.46
CA GLY A 124 -19.80 -3.55 -28.96
C GLY A 124 -18.97 -3.78 -30.23
N GLN A 125 -18.66 -2.72 -30.96
CA GLN A 125 -17.82 -2.77 -32.16
C GLN A 125 -16.34 -2.97 -31.82
N THR A 126 -15.59 -3.67 -32.67
CA THR A 126 -14.12 -3.76 -32.52
C THR A 126 -13.43 -2.46 -32.91
N VAL A 127 -12.25 -2.19 -32.33
CA VAL A 127 -11.46 -1.00 -32.69
C VAL A 127 -11.14 -0.96 -34.19
N ARG A 128 -10.80 -2.10 -34.80
CA ARG A 128 -10.46 -2.18 -36.24
C ARG A 128 -11.65 -1.85 -37.13
N GLU A 129 -12.83 -2.37 -36.82
CA GLU A 129 -14.06 -2.04 -37.56
C GLU A 129 -14.41 -0.56 -37.44
N ALA A 130 -14.15 0.05 -36.29
CA ALA A 130 -14.44 1.46 -36.05
C ALA A 130 -13.47 2.40 -36.80
N VAL A 131 -12.20 2.00 -36.91
CA VAL A 131 -11.20 2.77 -37.67
C VAL A 131 -11.41 2.63 -39.18
N SER A 132 -11.76 1.44 -39.68
CA SER A 132 -12.00 1.27 -41.13
C SER A 132 -13.15 2.14 -41.64
N GLN A 133 -14.17 2.40 -40.81
CA GLN A 133 -15.29 3.29 -41.12
C GLN A 133 -14.88 4.77 -41.30
N ILE A 134 -13.72 5.18 -40.77
CA ILE A 134 -13.18 6.53 -40.97
C ILE A 134 -12.49 6.65 -42.34
N GLY A 135 -11.84 5.57 -42.80
CA GLY A 135 -11.12 5.53 -44.08
C GLY A 135 -12.04 5.67 -45.31
N ASP A 136 -13.30 5.22 -45.20
CA ASP A 136 -14.27 5.27 -46.30
C ASP A 136 -15.02 6.61 -46.42
N GLY A 137 -14.78 7.58 -45.53
CA GLY A 137 -15.59 8.79 -45.46
C GLY A 137 -14.94 10.01 -44.82
N ARG A 138 -13.99 10.64 -45.53
CA ARG A 138 -13.86 12.11 -45.73
C ARG A 138 -12.41 12.55 -46.01
N ALA A 139 -12.16 12.89 -47.26
CA ALA A 139 -11.15 13.88 -47.60
C ALA A 139 -11.63 15.28 -47.16
N GLY A 140 -10.81 15.97 -46.34
CA GLY A 140 -10.82 17.43 -46.21
C GLY A 140 -11.74 18.04 -45.15
N SER A 141 -11.16 18.38 -43.99
CA SER A 141 -11.47 19.65 -43.32
C SER A 141 -10.38 19.99 -42.29
N LYS A 142 -9.59 21.03 -42.58
CA LYS A 142 -8.64 21.63 -41.63
C LYS A 142 -9.43 22.28 -40.49
N ARG A 143 -9.32 21.81 -39.25
CA ARG A 143 -9.85 22.52 -38.08
C ARG A 143 -8.90 23.66 -37.67
N ALA A 144 -9.43 24.87 -37.62
CA ALA A 144 -8.78 26.05 -37.04
C ALA A 144 -8.80 26.00 -35.50
N PRO A 145 -7.87 26.67 -34.79
CA PRO A 145 -7.83 26.63 -33.33
C PRO A 145 -8.98 27.45 -32.73
N LEU A 146 -9.70 26.85 -31.78
CA LEU A 146 -10.84 27.46 -31.11
C LEU A 146 -10.39 28.42 -29.99
N ALA A 147 -10.97 29.62 -29.99
CA ALA A 147 -10.80 30.64 -28.95
C ALA A 147 -11.47 30.23 -27.62
N PRO A 148 -11.00 30.75 -26.46
CA PRO A 148 -11.56 30.38 -25.17
C PRO A 148 -12.81 31.23 -24.87
N VAL A 149 -13.97 30.61 -24.63
CA VAL A 149 -15.15 31.36 -24.15
C VAL A 149 -15.98 30.55 -23.14
N GLY A 150 -16.06 31.12 -21.94
CA GLY A 150 -17.30 31.43 -21.21
C GLY A 150 -18.08 30.28 -20.56
N GLU A 151 -18.13 30.30 -19.23
CA GLU A 151 -19.07 29.49 -18.43
C GLU A 151 -20.50 29.73 -18.89
N ARG A 152 -21.23 28.69 -19.33
CA ARG A 152 -22.68 28.68 -19.26
C ARG A 152 -23.32 27.28 -19.08
N ASP A 153 -24.19 27.30 -18.08
CA ASP A 153 -25.44 26.59 -17.81
C ASP A 153 -25.51 25.04 -17.75
N ARG A 154 -25.89 24.53 -16.56
CA ARG A 154 -25.90 23.11 -16.15
C ARG A 154 -27.29 22.46 -16.16
N SER A 155 -28.21 22.91 -17.00
CA SER A 155 -29.64 22.55 -16.84
C SER A 155 -30.11 21.28 -17.56
N SER A 156 -29.22 20.40 -18.08
CA SER A 156 -29.67 19.20 -18.81
C SER A 156 -28.91 17.91 -18.48
N ALA A 157 -28.57 17.68 -17.21
CA ALA A 157 -28.07 16.38 -16.75
C ALA A 157 -29.22 15.41 -16.42
N THR A 158 -29.10 14.16 -16.87
CA THR A 158 -30.01 13.04 -16.60
C THR A 158 -30.19 12.80 -15.09
N ASP A 159 -31.42 12.46 -14.69
CA ASP A 159 -31.82 12.29 -13.29
C ASP A 159 -30.97 11.21 -12.57
N PRO A 160 -30.10 11.58 -11.61
CA PRO A 160 -29.25 10.65 -10.86
C PRO A 160 -30.03 9.74 -9.89
N SER A 161 -31.35 9.93 -9.75
CA SER A 161 -32.18 9.25 -8.76
C SER A 161 -32.32 7.74 -8.96
N LYS A 162 -32.06 7.22 -10.18
CA LYS A 162 -32.25 5.80 -10.52
C LYS A 162 -31.13 4.86 -10.05
N PHE A 163 -29.99 5.40 -9.58
CA PHE A 163 -28.87 4.62 -9.03
C PHE A 163 -28.56 4.99 -7.57
N LYS A 164 -29.60 5.23 -6.75
CA LYS A 164 -29.40 5.48 -5.33
C LYS A 164 -29.10 4.17 -4.58
N SER A 165 -27.82 3.92 -4.35
CA SER A 165 -27.38 3.19 -3.16
C SER A 165 -28.20 3.69 -1.96
N LYS A 166 -28.92 2.80 -1.26
CA LYS A 166 -29.62 3.13 0.00
C LYS A 166 -28.68 3.56 1.13
N ARG A 167 -27.35 3.51 0.91
CA ARG A 167 -26.35 3.96 1.87
C ARG A 167 -26.02 5.42 1.57
N GLU A 168 -26.38 6.31 2.49
CA GLU A 168 -25.87 7.68 2.50
C GLU A 168 -24.36 7.64 2.71
N PHE A 169 -23.61 8.20 1.77
CA PHE A 169 -22.17 8.35 1.93
C PHE A 169 -21.89 9.56 2.81
N SER A 170 -20.99 9.41 3.79
CA SER A 170 -20.55 10.56 4.58
C SER A 170 -19.82 11.55 3.68
N HIS A 171 -20.27 12.79 3.64
CA HIS A 171 -19.58 13.89 2.97
C HIS A 171 -18.44 14.49 3.80
N ARG A 172 -18.21 13.95 5.01
CA ARG A 172 -17.21 14.44 5.95
C ARG A 172 -16.32 13.31 6.44
N VAL A 173 -15.02 13.59 6.49
CA VAL A 173 -14.08 12.79 7.28
C VAL A 173 -14.44 13.01 8.76
N ARG A 174 -14.46 11.93 9.55
CA ARG A 174 -14.70 11.98 10.99
C ARG A 174 -13.46 11.45 11.69
N THR A 175 -13.07 12.12 12.77
CA THR A 175 -11.99 11.68 13.66
C THR A 175 -12.31 12.19 15.06
N SER A 176 -11.97 11.39 16.07
CA SER A 176 -11.97 11.80 17.48
C SER A 176 -10.57 12.18 17.97
N ILE A 177 -9.54 12.03 17.13
CA ILE A 177 -8.13 12.13 17.50
C ILE A 177 -7.64 13.58 17.44
N TRP A 178 -7.91 14.27 16.34
CA TRP A 178 -7.32 15.58 16.06
C TRP A 178 -8.38 16.58 15.62
N LYS A 179 -8.47 17.71 16.32
CA LYS A 179 -9.34 18.84 15.97
C LYS A 179 -8.49 20.09 15.79
N GLU A 180 -8.64 20.75 14.65
CA GLU A 180 -8.03 22.05 14.39
C GLU A 180 -9.09 23.15 14.47
N GLU A 181 -8.76 24.22 15.20
CA GLU A 181 -9.57 25.41 15.28
C GLU A 181 -8.97 26.48 14.36
N PRO A 182 -9.70 26.92 13.32
CA PRO A 182 -9.16 27.87 12.37
C PRO A 182 -8.93 29.25 12.99
N ALA A 183 -8.02 30.02 12.38
CA ALA A 183 -7.93 31.44 12.65
C ALA A 183 -9.16 32.19 12.07
N PRO A 184 -9.68 33.24 12.74
CA PRO A 184 -10.85 33.98 12.25
C PRO A 184 -10.71 34.54 10.84
N ALA A 185 -9.48 34.93 10.46
CA ALA A 185 -9.18 35.50 9.14
C ALA A 185 -8.77 34.46 8.08
N ASN A 186 -8.49 33.21 8.46
CA ASN A 186 -8.05 32.16 7.53
C ASN A 186 -8.52 30.78 8.00
N ALA A 187 -9.55 30.25 7.32
CA ALA A 187 -10.15 28.95 7.63
C ALA A 187 -9.22 27.75 7.41
N PHE A 188 -8.13 27.91 6.68
CA PHE A 188 -7.14 26.85 6.43
C PHE A 188 -5.98 26.86 7.44
N PHE A 189 -5.85 27.92 8.25
CA PHE A 189 -4.76 28.04 9.21
C PHE A 189 -5.20 27.51 10.58
N PRO A 190 -4.53 26.48 11.13
CA PRO A 190 -4.87 25.94 12.44
C PRO A 190 -4.32 26.85 13.54
N ARG A 191 -5.16 27.74 14.08
CA ARG A 191 -4.78 28.62 15.20
C ARG A 191 -4.52 27.80 16.47
N ARG A 192 -5.30 26.72 16.67
CA ARG A 192 -5.16 25.80 17.81
C ARG A 192 -5.37 24.37 17.31
N SER A 193 -4.57 23.44 17.80
CA SER A 193 -4.68 22.02 17.46
C SER A 193 -4.88 21.22 18.74
N LEU A 194 -5.98 20.49 18.80
CA LEU A 194 -6.40 19.70 19.95
C LEU A 194 -6.20 18.21 19.64
N CYS A 195 -5.36 17.55 20.41
CA CYS A 195 -5.18 16.09 20.38
C CYS A 195 -6.04 15.49 21.49
N HIS A 196 -7.12 14.78 21.15
CA HIS A 196 -8.09 14.26 22.12
C HIS A 196 -8.57 15.30 23.16
N GLY A 197 -8.68 16.56 22.73
CA GLY A 197 -9.12 17.68 23.58
C GLY A 197 -7.99 18.45 24.28
N TYR A 198 -6.77 17.91 24.35
CA TYR A 198 -5.61 18.59 24.91
C TYR A 198 -4.96 19.53 23.89
N ASP A 199 -4.52 20.72 24.33
CA ASP A 199 -3.84 21.65 23.43
C ASP A 199 -2.44 21.15 23.07
N PHE A 200 -2.25 20.71 21.82
CA PHE A 200 -1.01 20.06 21.44
C PHE A 200 0.19 21.02 21.49
N PHE A 201 0.06 22.19 20.86
CA PHE A 201 1.17 23.16 20.79
C PHE A 201 1.25 24.03 22.04
N GLY A 202 0.14 24.25 22.75
CA GLY A 202 0.09 25.06 23.96
C GLY A 202 0.41 24.32 25.27
N GLU A 203 0.05 23.05 25.39
CA GLU A 203 0.15 22.29 26.65
C GLU A 203 1.06 21.05 26.54
N LEU A 204 0.97 20.30 25.44
CA LEU A 204 1.67 19.00 25.33
C LEU A 204 3.12 19.14 24.85
N LEU A 205 3.37 19.96 23.83
CA LEU A 205 4.70 20.13 23.24
C LEU A 205 5.70 20.67 24.26
N GLY A 206 6.78 19.92 24.50
CA GLY A 206 7.81 20.27 25.49
C GLY A 206 7.49 19.86 26.94
N SER A 207 6.22 19.61 27.25
CA SER A 207 5.79 19.19 28.60
C SER A 207 5.65 17.68 28.75
N ARG A 208 5.37 16.97 27.66
CA ARG A 208 5.15 15.53 27.65
C ARG A 208 6.17 14.83 26.75
N PRO A 209 6.75 13.69 27.17
CA PRO A 209 7.66 12.95 26.32
C PRO A 209 6.90 12.26 25.19
N PHE A 210 7.63 11.84 24.15
CA PHE A 210 7.08 11.19 22.97
C PHE A 210 6.15 10.01 23.31
N THR A 211 6.54 9.18 24.29
CA THR A 211 5.75 8.01 24.72
C THR A 211 4.37 8.36 25.25
N HIS A 212 4.22 9.49 25.95
CA HIS A 212 2.91 9.94 26.44
C HIS A 212 2.00 10.38 25.30
N VAL A 213 2.56 11.03 24.27
CA VAL A 213 1.80 11.45 23.10
C VAL A 213 1.38 10.25 22.26
N VAL A 214 2.26 9.25 22.11
CA VAL A 214 1.91 7.98 21.44
C VAL A 214 0.78 7.26 22.19
N TYR A 215 0.87 7.17 23.52
CA TYR A 215 -0.21 6.60 24.33
C TYR A 215 -1.52 7.37 24.14
N LEU A 216 -1.47 8.72 24.21
CA LEU A 216 -2.64 9.59 24.00
C LEU A 216 -3.31 9.38 22.64
N LEU A 217 -2.53 9.28 21.56
CA LEU A 217 -3.06 9.07 20.20
C LEU A 217 -3.80 7.74 20.04
N MET A 218 -3.41 6.73 20.82
CA MET A 218 -3.96 5.38 20.75
C MET A 218 -5.12 5.18 21.74
N ARG A 219 -5.05 5.79 22.91
CA ARG A 219 -5.97 5.56 24.04
C ARG A 219 -6.98 6.68 24.26
N GLY A 220 -6.69 7.88 23.73
CA GLY A 220 -7.53 9.06 23.93
C GLY A 220 -7.34 9.77 25.27
N GLU A 221 -6.49 9.23 26.15
CA GLU A 221 -6.14 9.81 27.44
C GLU A 221 -4.63 9.76 27.68
N LEU A 222 -4.12 10.63 28.55
CA LEU A 222 -2.70 10.61 28.92
C LEU A 222 -2.43 9.44 29.87
N PRO A 223 -1.27 8.77 29.75
CA PRO A 223 -0.95 7.64 30.61
C PRO A 223 -0.70 8.11 32.04
N GLY A 224 -1.07 7.26 33.00
CA GLY A 224 -0.59 7.31 34.36
C GLY A 224 0.90 7.00 34.47
N GLY A 225 1.47 7.23 35.67
CA GLY A 225 2.91 7.08 35.88
C GLY A 225 3.45 5.65 35.67
N LEU A 226 2.65 4.63 35.99
CA LEU A 226 3.00 3.23 35.73
C LEU A 226 2.91 2.90 34.25
N GLU A 227 1.78 3.24 33.60
CA GLU A 227 1.54 2.99 32.18
C GLU A 227 2.61 3.62 31.28
N ALA A 228 3.01 4.85 31.61
CA ALA A 228 4.08 5.55 30.91
C ALA A 228 5.42 4.81 31.01
N ARG A 229 5.77 4.31 32.21
CA ARG A 229 7.01 3.54 32.42
C ARG A 229 6.97 2.20 31.70
N THR A 230 5.85 1.49 31.76
CA THR A 230 5.67 0.22 31.05
C THR A 230 5.80 0.42 29.54
N LEU A 231 5.08 1.39 28.97
CA LEU A 231 5.14 1.65 27.53
C LEU A 231 6.56 2.05 27.09
N ASP A 232 7.23 2.93 27.83
CA ASP A 232 8.60 3.36 27.51
C ASP A 232 9.59 2.19 27.51
N LEU A 233 9.52 1.31 28.53
CA LEU A 233 10.31 0.09 28.60
C LEU A 233 10.05 -0.84 27.41
N LEU A 234 8.77 -1.04 27.06
CA LEU A 234 8.37 -1.91 25.95
C LEU A 234 8.88 -1.37 24.61
N LEU A 235 8.61 -0.09 24.29
CA LEU A 235 9.06 0.53 23.05
C LEU A 235 10.59 0.48 22.93
N THR A 236 11.30 0.71 24.04
CA THR A 236 12.76 0.63 24.07
C THR A 236 13.28 -0.81 23.88
N SER A 237 12.57 -1.82 24.41
CA SER A 237 13.01 -3.21 24.36
C SER A 237 13.13 -3.78 22.95
N VAL A 238 12.35 -3.24 22.00
CA VAL A 238 12.31 -3.67 20.60
C VAL A 238 12.87 -2.62 19.63
N ILE A 239 13.47 -1.55 20.17
CA ILE A 239 13.88 -0.36 19.39
C ILE A 239 14.84 -0.67 18.25
N ASN A 240 15.63 -1.74 18.42
CA ASN A 240 16.51 -2.27 17.39
C ASN A 240 16.37 -3.80 17.28
N PRO A 241 15.78 -4.31 16.19
CA PRO A 241 15.70 -5.75 15.92
C PRO A 241 17.08 -6.41 15.71
N GLY A 242 18.08 -5.62 15.30
CA GLY A 242 19.44 -6.06 15.01
C GLY A 242 19.70 -6.40 13.53
N PRO A 243 20.97 -6.38 13.10
CA PRO A 243 21.36 -6.47 11.68
C PRO A 243 21.08 -7.83 11.03
N ARG A 244 20.83 -8.87 11.82
CA ARG A 244 20.44 -10.20 11.32
C ARG A 244 18.95 -10.29 10.95
N HIS A 245 18.14 -9.37 11.48
CA HIS A 245 16.71 -9.35 11.24
C HIS A 245 16.41 -8.94 9.79
N TRP A 246 15.51 -9.65 9.11
CA TRP A 246 15.17 -9.36 7.69
C TRP A 246 14.70 -7.92 7.49
N ALA A 247 13.94 -7.35 8.43
CA ALA A 247 13.53 -5.94 8.39
C ALA A 247 14.71 -4.97 8.26
N VAL A 248 15.72 -5.16 9.10
CA VAL A 248 16.93 -4.34 9.07
C VAL A 248 17.72 -4.61 7.79
N ARG A 249 17.84 -5.88 7.39
CA ARG A 249 18.55 -6.27 6.16
C ARG A 249 17.90 -5.69 4.90
N ALA A 250 16.57 -5.63 4.84
CA ALA A 250 15.82 -5.04 3.73
C ALA A 250 16.11 -3.54 3.61
N ALA A 251 16.07 -2.82 4.73
CA ALA A 251 16.35 -1.40 4.77
C ALA A 251 17.82 -1.08 4.43
N MET A 252 18.76 -1.86 4.97
CA MET A 252 20.19 -1.77 4.63
C MET A 252 20.43 -2.03 3.15
N ASN A 253 19.86 -3.10 2.58
CA ASN A 253 20.02 -3.43 1.17
C ASN A 253 19.50 -2.30 0.26
N GLY A 254 18.32 -1.76 0.56
CA GLY A 254 17.78 -0.61 -0.17
C GLY A 254 18.71 0.61 -0.13
N ALA A 255 19.27 0.90 1.05
CA ALA A 255 20.15 2.05 1.24
C ALA A 255 21.46 1.94 0.45
N VAL A 256 22.04 0.74 0.43
CA VAL A 256 23.24 0.41 -0.35
C VAL A 256 23.00 0.55 -1.85
N GLY A 257 21.80 0.19 -2.32
CA GLY A 257 21.37 0.39 -3.70
C GLY A 257 21.09 1.86 -4.08
N GLY A 258 21.35 2.82 -3.19
CA GLY A 258 21.13 4.25 -3.43
C GLY A 258 19.68 4.71 -3.26
N THR A 259 18.80 3.87 -2.72
CA THR A 259 17.39 4.19 -2.50
C THR A 259 17.23 5.35 -1.50
N SER A 260 16.17 6.15 -1.63
CA SER A 260 15.86 7.21 -0.67
C SER A 260 15.62 6.63 0.73
N ILE A 261 16.06 7.33 1.77
CA ILE A 261 16.05 6.78 3.14
C ILE A 261 14.63 6.44 3.64
N GLY A 262 13.61 7.22 3.24
CA GLY A 262 12.22 6.94 3.57
C GLY A 262 11.73 5.64 2.93
N ASN A 263 12.10 5.37 1.69
CA ASN A 263 11.74 4.12 1.01
C ASN A 263 12.47 2.92 1.64
N CYS A 264 13.72 3.10 2.10
CA CYS A 264 14.43 2.06 2.85
C CYS A 264 13.71 1.72 4.17
N LEU A 265 13.25 2.73 4.90
CA LEU A 265 12.47 2.53 6.12
C LEU A 265 11.14 1.81 5.82
N ILE A 266 10.41 2.23 4.78
CA ILE A 266 9.17 1.56 4.36
C ILE A 266 9.42 0.09 3.99
N ALA A 267 10.51 -0.21 3.25
CA ALA A 267 10.87 -1.59 2.93
C ALA A 267 11.18 -2.41 4.20
N GLY A 268 11.88 -1.82 5.16
CA GLY A 268 12.14 -2.45 6.46
C GLY A 268 10.87 -2.66 7.29
N LEU A 269 9.95 -1.68 7.33
CA LEU A 269 8.67 -1.81 8.03
C LEU A 269 7.73 -2.80 7.35
N GLY A 270 7.68 -2.81 6.02
CA GLY A 270 6.89 -3.78 5.26
C GLY A 270 7.33 -5.22 5.50
N THR A 271 8.63 -5.43 5.71
CA THR A 271 9.17 -6.74 6.11
C THR A 271 9.05 -7.01 7.61
N MET A 272 9.04 -5.97 8.46
CA MET A 272 8.72 -6.08 9.89
C MET A 272 7.26 -6.47 10.14
N GLN A 273 6.36 -6.25 9.17
CA GLN A 273 4.96 -6.64 9.30
C GLN A 273 4.73 -8.17 9.37
N GLY A 274 5.70 -9.00 8.97
CA GLY A 274 5.51 -10.45 8.82
C GLY A 274 5.21 -11.25 10.09
N GLU A 275 4.88 -12.53 9.91
CA GLU A 275 4.47 -13.50 10.95
C GLU A 275 5.64 -14.02 11.80
N TYR A 276 6.84 -14.10 11.24
CA TYR A 276 8.03 -14.48 11.99
C TYR A 276 8.64 -13.24 12.62
N LEU A 277 8.82 -13.21 13.95
CA LEU A 277 9.33 -12.10 14.79
C LEU A 277 8.85 -10.66 14.44
N GLY A 278 7.73 -10.53 13.72
CA GLY A 278 7.22 -9.28 13.22
C GLY A 278 5.91 -8.86 13.87
N ALA A 279 5.32 -7.78 13.36
CA ALA A 279 4.11 -7.18 13.92
C ALA A 279 2.87 -8.08 13.77
N GLN A 280 2.78 -8.91 12.72
CA GLN A 280 1.70 -9.88 12.61
C GLN A 280 1.79 -10.95 13.71
N CYS A 281 3.01 -11.38 14.07
CA CYS A 281 3.23 -12.25 15.23
C CYS A 281 2.66 -11.64 16.52
N VAL A 282 2.91 -10.35 16.74
CA VAL A 282 2.40 -9.61 17.92
C VAL A 282 0.87 -9.60 17.94
N ARG A 283 0.25 -9.34 16.79
CA ARG A 283 -1.22 -9.34 16.65
C ARG A 283 -1.81 -10.70 16.99
N GLU A 284 -1.29 -11.76 16.39
CA GLU A 284 -1.79 -13.12 16.57
C GLU A 284 -1.53 -13.65 17.98
N ALA A 285 -0.39 -13.29 18.58
CA ALA A 285 -0.10 -13.60 19.97
C ALA A 285 -1.11 -12.89 20.90
N ALA A 286 -1.42 -11.61 20.63
CA ALA A 286 -2.41 -10.87 21.40
C ALA A 286 -3.81 -11.51 21.29
N GLU A 287 -4.26 -11.86 20.09
CA GLU A 287 -5.54 -12.57 19.88
C GLU A 287 -5.58 -13.91 20.63
N MET A 288 -4.49 -14.67 20.58
CA MET A 288 -4.36 -15.93 21.32
C MET A 288 -4.43 -15.72 22.82
N PHE A 289 -3.76 -14.69 23.37
CA PHE A 289 -3.78 -14.42 24.80
C PHE A 289 -5.15 -13.99 25.31
N LEU A 290 -5.87 -13.17 24.53
CA LEU A 290 -7.24 -12.76 24.86
C LEU A 290 -8.18 -13.97 24.86
N TRP A 291 -8.11 -14.81 23.81
CA TRP A 291 -8.85 -16.06 23.75
C TRP A 291 -8.52 -16.96 24.96
N ALA A 292 -7.25 -17.14 25.31
CA ALA A 292 -6.85 -17.99 26.41
C ALA A 292 -7.38 -17.48 27.76
N ARG A 293 -7.46 -16.16 27.95
CA ARG A 293 -8.02 -15.53 29.14
C ARG A 293 -9.54 -15.75 29.26
N GLU A 294 -10.25 -15.93 28.15
CA GLU A 294 -11.68 -16.28 28.17
C GLU A 294 -11.91 -17.75 28.53
N GLN A 295 -10.97 -18.63 28.18
CA GLN A 295 -11.07 -20.07 28.43
C GLN A 295 -10.54 -20.49 29.80
N ALA A 296 -9.49 -19.82 30.30
CA ALA A 296 -8.87 -20.12 31.58
C ALA A 296 -9.50 -19.27 32.69
N ALA A 297 -10.28 -19.90 33.57
CA ALA A 297 -10.84 -19.23 34.75
C ALA A 297 -9.75 -18.91 35.80
N ASP A 298 -8.62 -19.62 35.75
CA ASP A 298 -7.45 -19.49 36.63
C ASP A 298 -6.17 -19.62 35.79
N PRO A 299 -5.12 -18.79 36.01
CA PRO A 299 -3.78 -18.97 35.44
C PRO A 299 -3.22 -20.40 35.50
N SER A 300 -3.61 -21.22 36.49
CA SER A 300 -3.20 -22.63 36.58
C SER A 300 -3.69 -23.48 35.39
N GLN A 301 -4.76 -23.07 34.70
CA GLN A 301 -5.33 -23.76 33.53
C GLN A 301 -4.68 -23.35 32.22
N ALA A 302 -3.82 -22.32 32.23
CA ALA A 302 -3.19 -21.77 31.03
C ALA A 302 -2.51 -22.87 30.21
N SER A 303 -1.74 -23.75 30.85
CA SER A 303 -1.02 -24.82 30.17
C SER A 303 -1.92 -25.74 29.34
N THR A 304 -3.08 -26.12 29.87
CA THR A 304 -4.04 -26.97 29.13
C THR A 304 -4.68 -26.22 27.96
N VAL A 305 -5.03 -24.95 28.16
CA VAL A 305 -5.63 -24.11 27.13
C VAL A 305 -4.67 -23.86 25.98
N PHE A 306 -3.40 -23.57 26.26
CA PHE A 306 -2.40 -23.35 25.20
C PHE A 306 -2.03 -24.68 24.51
N ALA A 307 -1.95 -25.78 25.24
CA ALA A 307 -1.68 -27.10 24.64
C ALA A 307 -2.73 -27.49 23.57
N SER A 308 -3.99 -27.08 23.73
CA SER A 308 -5.03 -27.38 22.72
C SER A 308 -4.84 -26.64 21.39
N ARG A 309 -3.94 -25.66 21.33
CA ARG A 309 -3.64 -24.87 20.12
C ARG A 309 -2.33 -25.28 19.43
N TRP A 310 -1.60 -26.23 20.00
CA TRP A 310 -0.39 -26.78 19.39
C TRP A 310 -0.69 -27.34 17.98
N PRO A 311 0.17 -27.12 16.97
CA PRO A 311 1.49 -26.46 17.02
C PRO A 311 1.48 -24.93 16.83
N GLU A 312 0.32 -24.30 16.72
CA GLU A 312 0.18 -22.88 16.40
C GLU A 312 0.19 -22.02 17.67
N LEU A 313 1.39 -21.63 18.11
CA LEU A 313 1.60 -20.78 19.28
C LEU A 313 2.34 -19.48 18.94
N PRO A 314 1.67 -18.49 18.30
CA PRO A 314 2.26 -17.19 18.02
C PRO A 314 2.84 -16.55 19.29
N GLY A 315 4.01 -15.94 19.17
CA GLY A 315 4.72 -15.38 20.32
C GLY A 315 5.50 -16.39 21.16
N TYR A 316 5.44 -17.70 20.87
CA TYR A 316 6.33 -18.71 21.44
C TYR A 316 7.24 -19.31 20.37
N GLY A 317 8.46 -19.71 20.77
CA GLY A 317 9.40 -20.32 19.85
C GLY A 317 10.83 -20.33 20.34
N LEU A 318 11.74 -20.58 19.40
CA LEU A 318 13.18 -20.48 19.57
C LEU A 318 13.71 -19.32 18.75
N LEU A 319 14.63 -18.55 19.33
CA LEU A 319 15.42 -17.57 18.61
C LEU A 319 16.78 -18.19 18.29
N TYR A 320 17.04 -18.46 17.02
CA TYR A 320 18.29 -19.10 16.58
C TYR A 320 18.59 -20.42 17.32
N SER A 321 17.57 -21.27 17.47
CA SER A 321 17.61 -22.55 18.19
C SER A 321 17.82 -22.45 19.71
N GLU A 322 17.80 -21.25 20.27
CA GLU A 322 17.98 -20.99 21.69
C GLU A 322 16.77 -20.27 22.29
N ARG A 323 16.68 -20.28 23.63
CA ARG A 323 15.72 -19.45 24.36
C ARG A 323 16.04 -17.97 24.13
N ASP A 324 15.03 -17.16 23.84
CA ASP A 324 15.22 -15.71 23.65
C ASP A 324 15.57 -15.03 24.98
N SER A 325 16.86 -14.80 25.22
CA SER A 325 17.35 -14.14 26.44
C SER A 325 16.87 -12.70 26.58
N ARG A 326 16.52 -12.03 25.47
CA ARG A 326 15.97 -10.67 25.48
C ARG A 326 14.55 -10.70 26.02
N ALA A 327 13.74 -11.65 25.55
CA ALA A 327 12.37 -11.85 26.03
C ALA A 327 12.36 -12.14 27.54
N ALA A 328 13.22 -13.07 27.99
CA ALA A 328 13.36 -13.40 29.40
C ALA A 328 13.74 -12.16 30.23
N ARG A 329 14.72 -11.37 29.77
CA ARG A 329 15.16 -10.16 30.47
C ARG A 329 14.07 -9.09 30.58
N VAL A 330 13.29 -8.89 29.52
CA VAL A 330 12.19 -7.89 29.52
C VAL A 330 11.07 -8.34 30.45
N ALA A 331 10.71 -9.63 30.43
CA ALA A 331 9.73 -10.18 31.35
C ALA A 331 10.17 -10.02 32.82
N GLU A 332 11.42 -10.35 33.14
CA GLU A 332 11.99 -10.15 34.49
C GLU A 332 11.95 -8.67 34.93
N LEU A 333 12.25 -7.73 34.02
CA LEU A 333 12.18 -6.31 34.33
C LEU A 333 10.75 -5.87 34.63
N LEU A 334 9.78 -6.29 33.80
CA LEU A 334 8.35 -6.00 34.01
C LEU A 334 7.86 -6.57 35.35
N GLU A 335 8.26 -7.78 35.70
CA GLU A 335 7.94 -8.41 36.99
C GLU A 335 8.59 -7.63 38.17
N SER A 336 9.89 -7.33 38.09
CA SER A 336 10.63 -6.65 39.17
C SER A 336 10.17 -5.21 39.45
N MET A 337 9.57 -4.57 38.45
CA MET A 337 9.05 -3.21 38.54
C MET A 337 7.54 -3.18 38.87
N GLU A 338 6.93 -4.33 39.14
CA GLU A 338 5.49 -4.50 39.39
C GLU A 338 4.63 -3.95 38.23
N LEU A 339 5.13 -4.12 37.00
CA LEU A 339 4.47 -3.70 35.75
C LEU A 339 3.81 -4.87 34.99
N ALA A 340 3.98 -6.10 35.47
CA ALA A 340 3.39 -7.30 34.89
C ALA A 340 1.89 -7.39 35.24
N GLY A 341 1.04 -7.44 34.22
CA GLY A 341 -0.40 -7.59 34.39
C GLY A 341 -0.89 -9.03 34.21
N PRO A 342 -2.22 -9.24 34.26
CA PRO A 342 -2.83 -10.56 34.20
C PRO A 342 -2.50 -11.35 32.92
N VAL A 343 -2.40 -10.68 31.77
CA VAL A 343 -2.14 -11.32 30.48
C VAL A 343 -0.69 -11.78 30.39
N LEU A 344 0.26 -10.94 30.81
CA LEU A 344 1.66 -11.36 30.88
C LEU A 344 1.85 -12.52 31.86
N ASN A 345 1.21 -12.47 33.03
CA ASN A 345 1.26 -13.55 34.00
C ASN A 345 0.69 -14.87 33.44
N LEU A 346 -0.41 -14.79 32.68
CA LEU A 346 -0.99 -15.95 31.99
C LEU A 346 -0.01 -16.54 30.95
N ALA A 347 0.61 -15.71 30.13
CA ALA A 347 1.58 -16.15 29.13
C ALA A 347 2.83 -16.78 29.79
N ARG A 348 3.30 -16.20 30.89
CA ARG A 348 4.44 -16.73 31.66
C ARG A 348 4.12 -18.06 32.34
N ALA A 349 2.88 -18.23 32.84
CA ALA A 349 2.44 -19.50 33.41
C ALA A 349 2.40 -20.60 32.35
N ALA A 350 1.88 -20.30 31.16
CA ALA A 350 1.85 -21.25 30.04
C ALA A 350 3.27 -21.66 29.57
N GLU A 351 4.22 -20.72 29.57
CA GLU A 351 5.63 -20.98 29.21
C GLU A 351 6.21 -22.17 29.97
N GLN A 352 5.94 -22.31 31.27
CA GLN A 352 6.55 -23.35 32.11
C GLN A 352 6.19 -24.76 31.63
N SER A 353 4.93 -24.99 31.25
CA SER A 353 4.48 -26.30 30.76
C SER A 353 4.87 -26.53 29.31
N ILE A 354 4.72 -25.51 28.46
CA ILE A 354 5.09 -25.62 27.03
C ILE A 354 6.58 -25.92 26.88
N ALA A 355 7.44 -25.27 27.69
CA ALA A 355 8.88 -25.48 27.65
C ALA A 355 9.29 -26.90 28.06
N ALA A 356 8.57 -27.52 29.00
CA ALA A 356 8.85 -28.87 29.47
C ALA A 356 8.62 -29.93 28.38
N GLU A 357 7.59 -29.75 27.55
CA GLU A 357 7.20 -30.71 26.52
C GLU A 357 7.82 -30.42 25.15
N HIS A 358 7.81 -29.16 24.73
CA HIS A 358 8.14 -28.77 23.35
C HIS A 358 9.45 -27.98 23.22
N ARG A 359 10.09 -27.61 24.34
CA ARG A 359 11.31 -26.80 24.38
C ARG A 359 11.19 -25.48 23.60
N ILE A 360 10.05 -24.80 23.74
CA ILE A 360 9.87 -23.44 23.23
C ILE A 360 9.50 -22.49 24.38
N TRP A 361 9.85 -21.23 24.24
CA TRP A 361 9.64 -20.19 25.25
C TRP A 361 8.98 -18.97 24.66
N LEU A 362 8.52 -18.07 25.52
CA LEU A 362 7.99 -16.79 25.10
C LEU A 362 9.09 -16.01 24.36
N THR A 363 8.76 -15.53 23.17
CA THR A 363 9.63 -14.68 22.35
C THR A 363 9.42 -13.22 22.69
N LEU A 364 10.34 -12.35 22.28
CA LEU A 364 10.22 -10.91 22.55
C LEU A 364 8.92 -10.29 22.00
N PRO A 365 8.44 -10.63 20.79
CA PRO A 365 7.11 -10.25 20.31
C PRO A 365 5.96 -10.72 21.22
N GLY A 366 6.05 -11.93 21.79
CA GLY A 366 5.06 -12.47 22.72
C GLY A 366 4.98 -11.69 24.03
N VAL A 367 6.14 -11.38 24.63
CA VAL A 367 6.22 -10.50 25.82
C VAL A 367 5.61 -9.13 25.52
N PHE A 368 5.97 -8.55 24.37
CA PHE A 368 5.49 -7.23 23.94
C PHE A 368 3.97 -7.22 23.76
N ALA A 369 3.41 -8.24 23.09
CA ALA A 369 1.97 -8.40 22.91
C ALA A 369 1.23 -8.48 24.24
N ALA A 370 1.64 -9.39 25.14
CA ALA A 370 0.98 -9.58 26.42
C ALA A 370 1.00 -8.32 27.29
N ALA A 371 2.15 -7.62 27.35
CA ALA A 371 2.30 -6.42 28.14
C ALA A 371 1.51 -5.21 27.59
N LEU A 372 1.36 -5.09 26.26
CA LEU A 372 0.48 -4.05 25.68
C LEU A 372 -1.01 -4.34 25.92
N LEU A 373 -1.42 -5.61 25.92
CA LEU A 373 -2.78 -5.97 26.32
C LEU A 373 -3.07 -5.61 27.79
N ASP A 374 -2.08 -5.77 28.68
CA ASP A 374 -2.19 -5.37 30.08
C ASP A 374 -2.32 -3.85 30.25
N LEU A 375 -1.74 -3.06 29.34
CA LEU A 375 -1.97 -1.61 29.24
C LEU A 375 -3.30 -1.24 28.55
N GLY A 376 -4.08 -2.24 28.16
CA GLY A 376 -5.39 -2.09 27.56
C GLY A 376 -5.39 -1.88 26.05
N PHE A 377 -4.23 -1.86 25.37
CA PHE A 377 -4.19 -1.72 23.91
C PHE A 377 -4.89 -2.88 23.21
N THR A 378 -5.44 -2.62 22.02
CA THR A 378 -5.97 -3.69 21.15
C THR A 378 -4.84 -4.43 20.44
N GLU A 379 -5.16 -5.57 19.85
CA GLU A 379 -4.27 -6.44 19.08
C GLU A 379 -3.67 -5.68 17.87
N ASP A 380 -4.51 -4.90 17.18
CA ASP A 380 -4.09 -4.05 16.06
C ASP A 380 -3.17 -2.90 16.54
N GLN A 381 -3.48 -2.30 17.68
CA GLN A 381 -2.64 -1.26 18.28
C GLN A 381 -1.28 -1.84 18.71
N ALA A 382 -1.26 -3.05 19.27
CA ALA A 382 -0.03 -3.71 19.68
C ALA A 382 0.90 -3.96 18.49
N ALA A 383 0.36 -4.49 17.39
CA ALA A 383 1.10 -4.67 16.14
C ALA A 383 1.64 -3.34 15.58
N GLY A 384 0.79 -2.30 15.53
CA GLY A 384 1.20 -0.97 15.06
C GLY A 384 2.29 -0.33 15.93
N LEU A 385 2.19 -0.47 17.26
CA LEU A 385 3.21 0.02 18.19
C LEU A 385 4.53 -0.72 18.04
N PHE A 386 4.51 -2.02 17.74
CA PHE A 386 5.72 -2.79 17.46
C PHE A 386 6.48 -2.27 16.23
N LEU A 387 5.75 -1.88 15.18
CA LEU A 387 6.34 -1.22 14.00
C LEU A 387 6.97 0.12 14.35
N ILE A 388 6.22 0.98 15.07
CA ILE A 388 6.70 2.31 15.49
C ILE A 388 7.96 2.16 16.34
N ALA A 389 7.93 1.23 17.31
CA ALA A 389 9.03 0.97 18.22
C ALA A 389 10.29 0.51 17.47
N SER A 390 10.14 -0.37 16.47
CA SER A 390 11.27 -0.92 15.71
C SER A 390 11.87 0.04 14.67
N ALA A 391 11.11 1.06 14.26
CA ALA A 391 11.48 1.98 13.19
C ALA A 391 12.82 2.71 13.38
N PRO A 392 13.20 3.20 14.59
CA PRO A 392 14.45 3.93 14.79
C PRO A 392 15.69 3.07 14.48
N GLY A 393 15.74 1.83 14.95
CA GLY A 393 16.87 0.92 14.66
C GLY A 393 16.98 0.59 13.18
N ILE A 394 15.85 0.31 12.52
CA ILE A 394 15.79 0.07 11.06
C ILE A 394 16.33 1.28 10.29
N LEU A 395 15.86 2.48 10.64
CA LEU A 395 16.28 3.72 10.00
C LEU A 395 17.76 4.02 10.23
N ALA A 396 18.25 3.85 11.45
CA ALA A 396 19.66 4.10 11.79
C ALA A 396 20.60 3.19 10.99
N HIS A 397 20.28 1.90 10.90
CA HIS A 397 21.04 0.95 10.09
C HIS A 397 21.00 1.33 8.61
N ALA A 398 19.84 1.68 8.06
CA ALA A 398 19.75 2.14 6.66
C ALA A 398 20.57 3.41 6.40
N ALA A 399 20.53 4.37 7.34
CA ALA A 399 21.25 5.63 7.21
C ALA A 399 22.78 5.41 7.21
N GLU A 400 23.27 4.51 8.07
CA GLU A 400 24.69 4.14 8.09
C GLU A 400 25.15 3.55 6.74
N GLN A 401 24.30 2.72 6.12
CA GLN A 401 24.66 2.03 4.88
C GLN A 401 24.65 2.93 3.64
N ARG A 402 24.00 4.10 3.69
CA ARG A 402 23.83 4.99 2.53
C ARG A 402 25.15 5.48 1.91
N ASN A 403 26.22 5.57 2.71
CA ASN A 403 27.53 6.03 2.26
C ASN A 403 28.50 4.87 1.94
N ARG A 404 28.05 3.62 2.09
CA ARG A 404 28.85 2.44 1.78
C ARG A 404 28.64 2.03 0.33
N ARG A 405 29.64 1.36 -0.24
CA ARG A 405 29.54 0.82 -1.59
C ARG A 405 28.75 -0.49 -1.58
N TRP A 406 28.13 -0.81 -2.70
CA TRP A 406 27.33 -2.04 -2.82
C TRP A 406 28.10 -3.33 -2.61
N ASN A 407 29.39 -3.34 -2.93
CA ASN A 407 30.28 -4.47 -2.73
C ASN A 407 30.80 -4.61 -1.28
N GLU A 408 30.47 -3.68 -0.37
CA GLU A 408 30.78 -3.78 1.06
C GLU A 408 29.65 -4.43 1.86
N TYR A 409 28.43 -4.45 1.30
CA TYR A 409 27.30 -5.14 1.91
C TYR A 409 27.25 -6.57 1.37
N PRO A 410 26.99 -7.59 2.21
CA PRO A 410 26.86 -8.97 1.75
C PRO A 410 25.59 -9.10 0.88
N ILE A 411 25.75 -8.87 -0.42
CA ILE A 411 24.75 -9.14 -1.44
C ILE A 411 25.01 -10.56 -1.96
N TYR A 412 23.93 -11.30 -2.20
CA TYR A 412 23.93 -12.65 -2.77
C TYR A 412 24.36 -12.64 -4.25
N TRP A 413 25.59 -12.23 -4.55
CA TRP A 413 26.19 -12.35 -5.89
C TRP A 413 27.26 -13.44 -5.96
N ASP A 414 27.54 -14.15 -4.87
CA ASP A 414 28.32 -15.38 -4.96
C ASP A 414 27.49 -16.39 -5.77
N PRO A 415 27.92 -16.83 -6.96
CA PRO A 415 27.19 -17.81 -7.76
C PRO A 415 26.96 -19.11 -6.98
N LYS A 416 27.78 -19.41 -5.97
CA LYS A 416 27.59 -20.57 -5.08
C LYS A 416 26.36 -20.46 -4.17
N LEU A 417 25.82 -19.26 -3.99
CA LEU A 417 24.63 -18.99 -3.18
C LEU A 417 23.35 -18.86 -4.03
N TYR A 418 23.44 -19.09 -5.34
CA TYR A 418 22.32 -19.05 -6.28
C TYR A 418 22.23 -20.38 -7.03
N SER A 419 21.07 -21.05 -6.95
CA SER A 419 20.75 -22.22 -7.78
C SER A 419 19.52 -21.91 -8.63
N TYR A 420 19.61 -22.18 -9.93
CA TYR A 420 18.45 -22.11 -10.83
C TYR A 420 17.79 -23.48 -10.90
N GLU A 421 16.56 -23.60 -10.42
CA GLU A 421 15.77 -24.84 -10.44
C GLU A 421 14.67 -24.83 -11.52
N GLY A 422 14.69 -23.84 -12.41
CA GLY A 422 13.71 -23.72 -13.48
C GLY A 422 13.99 -24.64 -14.68
N PHE A 423 13.03 -24.72 -15.59
CA PHE A 423 13.21 -25.44 -16.85
C PHE A 423 14.34 -24.80 -17.67
N MET A 424 15.24 -25.64 -18.18
CA MET A 424 16.27 -25.28 -19.15
C MET A 424 15.92 -25.93 -20.50
N PRO A 425 15.84 -25.17 -21.61
CA PRO A 425 15.60 -25.72 -22.93
C PRO A 425 16.66 -26.77 -23.31
N PRO A 426 16.32 -27.82 -24.08
CA PRO A 426 17.30 -28.79 -24.55
C PRO A 426 18.42 -28.11 -25.35
N GLY A 427 19.68 -28.40 -24.99
CA GLY A 427 20.87 -27.84 -25.66
C GLY A 427 21.52 -26.62 -24.98
N THR A 428 21.05 -26.22 -23.79
CA THR A 428 21.64 -25.12 -23.00
C THR A 428 22.47 -25.60 -21.80
N GLU A 429 23.10 -26.78 -21.89
CA GLU A 429 24.03 -27.22 -20.83
C GLU A 429 25.19 -26.23 -20.75
N GLU A 430 25.34 -25.57 -19.60
CA GLU A 430 26.49 -24.71 -19.32
C GLU A 430 27.77 -25.56 -19.26
N GLU A 431 28.78 -25.19 -20.05
CA GLU A 431 30.14 -25.72 -19.88
C GLU A 431 30.61 -25.38 -18.45
N SER A 432 30.65 -26.40 -17.58
CA SER A 432 31.14 -26.26 -16.22
C SER A 432 32.59 -25.79 -16.23
N SER A 433 32.87 -24.58 -15.75
CA SER A 433 34.22 -24.06 -15.53
C SER A 433 34.55 -23.94 -14.03
#